data_AF-A0A1S9M5A1-F1
#
_entry.id   AF-A0A1S9M5A1-F1
#
_cell.length_a   1.000
_cell.length_b   1.000
_cell.length_c   1.000
_cell.angle_alpha   90.00
_cell.angle_beta   90.00
_cell.angle_gamma   90.00
#
_symmetry.space_group_name_H-M   'P 1'
#
loop_
_entity.id
_entity.type
_entity.pdbx_description
1 polymer ?
#
loop_
_entity_poly.entity_id
_entity_poly.type
_entity_poly.pdbx_seq_one_letter_code
_entity_poly.pdbx_strand_id
1 'polypeptide(L)'
;MQIPVDQIMVAVDGVRRYVVSHLSRIGRACDVDDVMQDIRVAVWDGVARGHYHQLPGVRFEAWVQGVTANVCAAHIRHELSHQTLPLLIEPADDGPTSSDGLAVLGIDRSGDRGAEGVVDQEWARTIVALTHASVHEGIWERALDSLNSPRRYGPPSSQDRRRWHAVTVVRQTARTVQRALEVEPSELQSIDDVCQHAAECLPTTVLRRVAADIVRRDVHGPERNRALQSLAAELGLTERYLAVQIGFARRLYQASWRILRNGMAPAC
;
A
#
# COMPACT_ATOMS: atom_id res chain seq x y z
N MET A 1 -3.57 27.86 -15.02
CA MET A 1 -4.64 28.43 -14.17
C MET A 1 -4.41 27.90 -12.76
N GLN A 2 -4.02 28.74 -11.80
CA GLN A 2 -3.70 28.26 -10.44
C GLN A 2 -4.97 28.32 -9.60
N ILE A 3 -5.52 27.16 -9.24
CA ILE A 3 -6.59 27.05 -8.23
C ILE A 3 -5.89 27.12 -6.87
N PRO A 4 -6.29 28.05 -5.98
CA PRO A 4 -5.74 28.12 -4.63
C PRO A 4 -5.95 26.80 -3.88
N VAL A 5 -4.93 26.36 -3.14
CA VAL A 5 -4.98 25.11 -2.35
C VAL A 5 -6.19 25.10 -1.41
N ASP A 6 -6.53 26.25 -0.83
CA ASP A 6 -7.69 26.40 0.05
C ASP A 6 -9.02 26.12 -0.67
N GLN A 7 -9.13 26.49 -1.94
CA GLN A 7 -10.32 26.21 -2.76
C GLN A 7 -10.43 24.72 -3.11
N ILE A 8 -9.29 24.03 -3.28
CA ILE A 8 -9.24 22.58 -3.46
C ILE A 8 -9.70 21.87 -2.19
N MET A 9 -9.19 22.28 -1.03
CA MET A 9 -9.54 21.67 0.24
C MET A 9 -11.02 21.84 0.59
N VAL A 10 -11.57 23.05 0.42
CA VAL A 10 -13.00 23.31 0.66
C VAL A 10 -13.90 22.49 -0.26
N ALA A 11 -13.55 22.38 -1.55
CA ALA A 11 -14.34 21.59 -2.49
C ALA A 11 -14.30 20.07 -2.17
N VAL A 12 -13.16 19.56 -1.71
CA VAL A 12 -13.01 18.15 -1.33
C VAL A 12 -13.70 17.85 0.00
N ASP A 13 -13.61 18.73 1.00
CA ASP A 13 -14.35 18.55 2.26
C ASP A 13 -15.87 18.58 2.03
N GLY A 14 -16.34 19.34 1.05
CA GLY A 14 -17.74 19.40 0.62
C GLY A 14 -18.33 18.05 0.19
N VAL A 15 -17.52 17.12 -0.33
CA VAL A 15 -17.99 15.79 -0.78
C VAL A 15 -18.03 14.74 0.33
N ARG A 16 -17.52 15.04 1.53
CA ARG A 16 -17.40 14.06 2.63
C ARG A 16 -18.73 13.42 3.00
N ARG A 17 -19.82 14.19 3.08
CA ARG A 17 -21.16 13.64 3.40
C ARG A 17 -21.65 12.64 2.34
N TYR A 18 -21.34 12.91 1.08
CA TYR A 18 -21.66 12.00 -0.02
C TYR A 18 -20.87 10.70 0.11
N VAL A 19 -19.55 10.78 0.35
CA VAL A 19 -18.69 9.59 0.55
C VAL A 19 -19.14 8.75 1.73
N VAL A 20 -19.43 9.38 2.88
CA VAL A 20 -19.97 8.69 4.06
C VAL A 20 -21.27 7.97 3.73
N SER A 21 -22.22 8.64 3.08
CA SER A 21 -23.52 8.05 2.72
C SER A 21 -23.36 6.89 1.73
N HIS A 22 -22.51 7.07 0.71
CA HIS A 22 -22.31 6.11 -0.35
C HIS A 22 -21.59 4.84 0.12
N LEU A 23 -20.56 5.00 0.97
CA LEU A 23 -19.83 3.88 1.57
C LEU A 23 -20.63 3.21 2.71
N SER A 24 -21.45 3.95 3.46
CA SER A 24 -22.33 3.36 4.48
C SER A 24 -23.37 2.43 3.87
N ARG A 25 -23.89 2.75 2.67
CA ARG A 25 -24.86 1.91 1.95
C ARG A 25 -24.33 0.51 1.60
N ILE A 26 -23.01 0.38 1.47
CA ILE A 26 -22.32 -0.89 1.19
C ILE A 26 -21.61 -1.46 2.43
N GLY A 27 -21.87 -0.92 3.63
CA GLY A 27 -21.29 -1.39 4.88
C GLY A 27 -19.80 -1.07 5.07
N ARG A 28 -19.28 -0.06 4.37
CA ARG A 28 -17.86 0.35 4.35
C ARG A 28 -17.61 1.75 4.92
N ALA A 29 -18.41 2.15 5.92
CA ALA A 29 -18.25 3.46 6.56
C ALA A 29 -16.87 3.69 7.22
N CYS A 30 -16.09 2.62 7.46
CA CYS A 30 -14.73 2.69 7.98
C CYS A 30 -13.69 3.20 6.97
N ASP A 31 -13.97 3.07 5.67
CA ASP A 31 -13.02 3.40 4.60
C ASP A 31 -13.19 4.86 4.13
N VAL A 32 -14.03 5.63 4.82
CA VAL A 32 -14.32 7.03 4.49
C VAL A 32 -13.04 7.85 4.45
N ASP A 33 -12.15 7.71 5.44
CA ASP A 33 -10.95 8.54 5.49
C ASP A 33 -9.94 8.15 4.40
N ASP A 34 -9.87 6.86 4.04
CA ASP A 34 -9.04 6.34 2.95
C ASP A 34 -9.56 6.81 1.58
N VAL A 35 -10.86 6.69 1.33
CA VAL A 35 -11.49 7.18 0.09
C VAL A 35 -11.41 8.70 -0.02
N MET A 36 -11.55 9.43 1.10
CA MET A 36 -11.34 10.88 1.14
C MET A 36 -9.88 11.26 0.88
N GLN A 37 -8.91 10.41 1.23
CA GLN A 37 -7.50 10.60 0.85
C GLN A 37 -7.28 10.35 -0.64
N ASP A 38 -7.87 9.31 -1.21
CA ASP A 38 -7.78 9.01 -2.64
C ASP A 38 -8.42 10.11 -3.50
N ILE A 39 -9.54 10.68 -3.05
CA ILE A 39 -10.18 11.84 -3.70
C ILE A 39 -9.26 13.06 -3.66
N ARG A 40 -8.63 13.34 -2.52
CA ARG A 40 -7.66 14.46 -2.40
C ARG A 40 -6.50 14.28 -3.38
N VAL A 41 -5.96 13.07 -3.49
CA VAL A 41 -4.87 12.76 -4.42
C VAL A 41 -5.33 12.89 -5.88
N ALA A 42 -6.48 12.34 -6.23
CA ALA A 42 -7.02 12.38 -7.59
C ALA A 42 -7.35 13.81 -8.06
N VAL A 43 -7.92 14.63 -7.16
CA VAL A 43 -8.21 16.05 -7.44
C VAL A 43 -6.90 16.84 -7.59
N TRP A 44 -5.93 16.62 -6.70
CA TRP A 44 -4.63 17.28 -6.77
C TRP A 44 -3.88 16.94 -8.06
N ASP A 45 -3.80 15.65 -8.39
CA ASP A 45 -3.14 15.17 -9.61
C ASP A 45 -3.86 15.66 -10.87
N GLY A 46 -5.20 15.69 -10.86
CA GLY A 46 -6.00 16.24 -11.94
C GLY A 46 -5.80 17.75 -12.17
N VAL A 47 -5.60 18.53 -11.11
CA VAL A 47 -5.26 19.96 -11.23
C VAL A 47 -3.80 20.15 -11.69
N ALA A 48 -2.86 19.41 -11.10
CA ALA A 48 -1.42 19.52 -11.40
C ALA A 48 -1.09 19.12 -12.85
N ARG A 49 -1.77 18.11 -13.39
CA ARG A 49 -1.61 17.64 -14.78
C ARG A 49 -2.48 18.40 -15.80
N GLY A 50 -3.24 19.41 -15.35
CA GLY A 50 -4.10 20.21 -16.23
C GLY A 50 -5.33 19.45 -16.76
N HIS A 51 -5.73 18.35 -16.13
CA HIS A 51 -6.96 17.63 -16.52
C HIS A 51 -8.24 18.40 -16.16
N TYR A 52 -8.15 19.37 -15.24
CA TYR A 52 -9.24 20.33 -15.02
C TYR A 52 -9.23 21.43 -16.09
N HIS A 53 -10.23 21.37 -16.97
CA HIS A 53 -10.54 22.44 -17.91
C HIS A 53 -11.84 23.12 -17.45
N GLN A 54 -11.81 24.44 -17.26
CA GLN A 54 -13.01 25.17 -16.85
C GLN A 54 -14.01 25.16 -18.01
N LEU A 55 -15.04 24.31 -17.91
CA LEU A 55 -16.13 24.27 -18.87
C LEU A 55 -17.13 25.41 -18.56
N PRO A 56 -17.73 26.06 -19.56
CA PRO A 56 -18.73 27.11 -19.35
C PRO A 56 -19.88 26.58 -18.50
N GLY A 57 -20.13 27.21 -17.35
CA GLY A 57 -21.24 26.85 -16.44
C GLY A 57 -20.96 25.70 -15.46
N VAL A 58 -19.82 25.01 -15.55
CA VAL A 58 -19.46 23.95 -14.59
C VAL A 58 -18.50 24.51 -13.54
N ARG A 59 -18.96 24.55 -12.29
CA ARG A 59 -18.12 24.95 -11.16
C ARG A 59 -17.08 23.89 -10.84
N PHE A 60 -15.93 24.31 -10.31
CA PHE A 60 -14.87 23.41 -9.86
C PHE A 60 -15.38 22.31 -8.91
N GLU A 61 -16.32 22.65 -8.03
CA GLU A 61 -16.99 21.70 -7.11
C GLU A 61 -17.71 20.56 -7.84
N ALA A 62 -18.34 20.83 -8.98
CA ALA A 62 -19.03 19.81 -9.77
C ALA A 62 -18.03 18.85 -10.44
N TRP A 63 -16.86 19.35 -10.83
CA TRP A 63 -15.77 18.50 -11.31
C TRP A 63 -15.21 17.61 -10.18
N VAL A 64 -15.02 18.16 -8.98
CA VAL A 64 -14.62 17.39 -7.78
C VAL A 64 -15.64 16.31 -7.42
N GLN A 65 -16.94 16.60 -7.56
CA GLN A 65 -18.01 15.60 -7.40
C GLN A 65 -17.91 14.46 -8.42
N GLY A 66 -17.57 14.78 -9.68
CA GLY A 66 -17.33 13.77 -10.72
C GLY A 66 -16.12 12.88 -10.43
N VAL A 67 -15.01 13.48 -9.99
CA VAL A 67 -13.82 12.74 -9.52
C VAL A 67 -14.19 11.83 -8.34
N THR A 68 -14.96 12.37 -7.38
CA THR A 68 -15.43 11.62 -6.21
C THR A 68 -16.28 10.41 -6.60
N ALA A 69 -17.23 10.57 -7.51
CA ALA A 69 -18.06 9.47 -8.00
C ALA A 69 -17.21 8.37 -8.67
N ASN A 70 -16.21 8.75 -9.47
CA ASN A 70 -15.31 7.80 -10.12
C ASN A 70 -14.41 7.06 -9.12
N VAL A 71 -13.85 7.76 -8.13
CA VAL A 71 -13.02 7.16 -7.07
C VAL A 71 -13.86 6.20 -6.23
N CYS A 72 -15.05 6.60 -5.79
CA CYS A 72 -15.96 5.71 -5.07
C CYS A 72 -16.35 4.47 -5.90
N ALA A 73 -16.65 4.65 -7.20
CA ALA A 73 -16.99 3.53 -8.08
C ALA A 73 -15.79 2.60 -8.35
N ALA A 74 -14.57 3.14 -8.45
CA ALA A 74 -13.35 2.34 -8.58
C ALA A 74 -13.07 1.57 -7.29
N HIS A 75 -13.19 2.21 -6.13
CA HIS A 75 -13.06 1.58 -4.82
C HIS A 75 -14.06 0.42 -4.66
N ILE A 76 -15.33 0.63 -5.02
CA ILE A 76 -16.35 -0.43 -4.98
C ILE A 76 -16.03 -1.57 -5.94
N ARG A 77 -15.64 -1.28 -7.18
CA ARG A 77 -15.27 -2.32 -8.16
C ARG A 77 -14.06 -3.13 -7.68
N HIS A 78 -13.07 -2.46 -7.10
CA HIS A 78 -11.91 -3.12 -6.51
C HIS A 78 -12.32 -4.03 -5.35
N GLU A 79 -13.17 -3.54 -4.44
CA GLU A 79 -13.66 -4.33 -3.30
C GLU A 79 -14.56 -5.51 -3.73
N LEU A 80 -15.40 -5.34 -4.75
CA LEU A 80 -16.19 -6.44 -5.31
C LEU A 80 -15.31 -7.45 -6.05
N SER A 81 -14.23 -7.01 -6.71
CA SER A 81 -13.28 -7.92 -7.35
C SER A 81 -12.46 -8.75 -6.34
N HIS A 82 -12.32 -8.27 -5.10
CA HIS A 82 -11.67 -9.02 -4.01
C HIS A 82 -12.56 -10.09 -3.36
N GLN A 83 -13.85 -10.19 -3.70
CA GLN A 83 -14.74 -11.24 -3.18
C GLN A 83 -14.61 -12.59 -3.91
N THR A 84 -13.77 -12.75 -4.94
CA THR A 84 -13.73 -14.00 -5.74
C THR A 84 -12.34 -14.57 -6.01
N LEU A 85 -11.38 -14.44 -5.08
CA LEU A 85 -10.18 -15.29 -5.12
C LEU A 85 -10.16 -16.20 -3.88
N PRO A 86 -10.71 -17.42 -3.98
CA PRO A 86 -10.51 -18.43 -2.95
C PRO A 86 -9.02 -18.74 -2.88
N LEU A 87 -8.40 -18.48 -1.73
CA LEU A 87 -7.09 -19.01 -1.38
C LEU A 87 -7.24 -20.52 -1.21
N LEU A 88 -7.07 -21.27 -2.31
CA LEU A 88 -6.89 -22.71 -2.26
C LEU A 88 -5.52 -23.00 -1.63
N ILE A 89 -5.54 -23.38 -0.35
CA ILE A 89 -4.46 -24.13 0.27
C ILE A 89 -5.10 -25.39 0.86
N GLU A 90 -4.87 -26.52 0.22
CA GLU A 90 -4.70 -27.81 0.89
C GLU A 90 -3.51 -28.52 0.24
N PRO A 91 -2.55 -29.05 1.02
CA PRO A 91 -1.53 -29.96 0.50
C PRO A 91 -2.12 -31.36 0.52
N ALA A 92 -2.36 -31.96 -0.65
CA ALA A 92 -2.69 -33.37 -0.74
C ALA A 92 -1.46 -34.14 -1.21
N ASP A 93 -0.89 -34.88 -0.27
CA ASP A 93 0.04 -35.99 -0.48
C ASP A 93 -0.69 -37.14 -1.21
N ASP A 94 0.09 -37.95 -1.92
CA ASP A 94 -0.24 -39.01 -2.88
C ASP A 94 -1.52 -39.87 -2.68
N GLY A 95 -2.28 -40.10 -3.76
CA GLY A 95 -3.25 -41.21 -3.89
C GLY A 95 -4.32 -41.06 -4.98
N PRO A 96 -4.66 -42.11 -5.77
CA PRO A 96 -5.46 -41.97 -6.99
C PRO A 96 -6.98 -42.04 -6.75
N THR A 97 -7.70 -41.33 -7.63
CA THR A 97 -9.15 -41.44 -7.93
C THR A 97 -10.15 -41.07 -6.83
N SER A 98 -10.82 -39.92 -6.98
CA SER A 98 -12.18 -39.95 -7.51
C SER A 98 -12.54 -38.59 -8.14
N SER A 99 -12.97 -38.68 -9.38
CA SER A 99 -13.61 -37.63 -10.16
C SER A 99 -15.02 -37.43 -9.60
N ASP A 100 -15.30 -36.31 -8.92
CA ASP A 100 -16.66 -35.72 -8.89
C ASP A 100 -16.80 -34.34 -8.23
N GLY A 101 -15.75 -33.51 -8.21
CA GLY A 101 -15.83 -32.13 -7.71
C GLY A 101 -15.80 -31.04 -8.79
N LEU A 102 -15.70 -31.42 -10.06
CA LEU A 102 -15.22 -30.53 -11.14
C LEU A 102 -16.34 -29.96 -12.03
N ALA A 103 -17.60 -30.04 -11.59
CA ALA A 103 -18.75 -29.63 -12.40
C ALA A 103 -19.39 -28.28 -12.02
N VAL A 104 -18.90 -27.57 -11.00
CA VAL A 104 -19.53 -26.31 -10.53
C VAL A 104 -18.72 -25.05 -10.85
N LEU A 105 -17.49 -25.19 -11.34
CA LEU A 105 -16.72 -24.05 -11.81
C LEU A 105 -16.69 -24.08 -13.33
N GLY A 106 -17.51 -23.22 -13.95
CA GLY A 106 -17.47 -22.93 -15.39
C GLY A 106 -16.16 -22.24 -15.79
N ILE A 107 -15.05 -22.95 -15.61
CA ILE A 107 -13.76 -22.63 -16.21
C ILE A 107 -13.73 -23.40 -17.51
N ASP A 108 -13.96 -22.66 -18.58
CA ASP A 108 -13.78 -23.13 -19.95
C ASP A 108 -12.38 -23.74 -20.07
N ARG A 109 -12.34 -25.04 -20.38
CA ARG A 109 -11.13 -25.88 -20.30
C ARG A 109 -10.37 -25.86 -21.63
N SER A 110 -10.33 -24.71 -22.29
CA SER A 110 -9.69 -24.55 -23.59
C SER A 110 -9.07 -23.18 -23.74
N GLY A 111 -7.73 -23.15 -23.79
CA GLY A 111 -6.98 -22.01 -24.29
C GLY A 111 -5.83 -21.57 -23.39
N ASP A 112 -4.65 -22.15 -23.62
CA ASP A 112 -3.37 -21.46 -23.54
C ASP A 112 -2.90 -20.91 -22.18
N ARG A 113 -2.36 -21.79 -21.32
CA ARG A 113 -1.50 -21.37 -20.19
C ARG A 113 -0.09 -21.09 -20.73
N GLY A 114 0.09 -19.90 -21.29
CA GLY A 114 1.38 -19.39 -21.74
C GLY A 114 2.37 -19.16 -20.59
N ALA A 115 3.66 -19.10 -20.92
CA ALA A 115 4.79 -18.90 -20.00
C ALA A 115 4.63 -17.69 -19.05
N GLU A 116 3.84 -16.68 -19.44
CA GLU A 116 3.51 -15.51 -18.63
C GLU A 116 2.82 -15.89 -17.30
N GLY A 117 1.91 -16.87 -17.30
CA GLY A 117 1.23 -17.31 -16.07
C GLY A 117 2.15 -18.02 -15.08
N VAL A 118 3.28 -18.59 -15.54
CA VAL A 118 4.29 -19.22 -14.69
C VAL A 118 5.23 -18.17 -14.07
N VAL A 119 5.63 -17.18 -14.88
CA VAL A 119 6.49 -16.06 -14.43
C VAL A 119 5.79 -15.23 -13.35
N ASP A 120 4.51 -14.92 -13.53
CA ASP A 120 3.72 -14.17 -12.54
C ASP A 120 3.57 -14.94 -11.22
N GLN A 121 3.45 -16.28 -11.29
CA GLN A 121 3.33 -17.12 -10.10
C GLN A 121 4.65 -17.24 -9.33
N GLU A 122 5.78 -17.37 -10.02
CA GLU A 122 7.10 -17.43 -9.39
C GLU A 122 7.49 -16.08 -8.76
N TRP A 123 7.18 -14.98 -9.44
CA TRP A 123 7.37 -13.63 -8.92
C TRP A 123 6.53 -13.39 -7.66
N ALA A 124 5.26 -13.76 -7.67
CA ALA A 124 4.39 -13.66 -6.50
C ALA A 124 4.89 -14.50 -5.32
N ARG A 125 5.36 -15.74 -5.56
CA ARG A 125 5.95 -16.59 -4.52
C ARG A 125 7.20 -15.96 -3.91
N THR A 126 8.05 -15.35 -4.74
CA THR A 126 9.26 -14.67 -4.30
C THR A 126 8.95 -13.50 -3.36
N ILE A 127 7.96 -12.66 -3.73
CA ILE A 127 7.50 -11.55 -2.88
C ILE A 127 6.96 -12.08 -1.54
N VAL A 128 6.12 -13.11 -1.56
CA VAL A 128 5.57 -13.71 -0.34
C VAL A 128 6.68 -14.25 0.57
N ALA A 129 7.63 -15.00 0.03
CA ALA A 129 8.73 -15.58 0.79
C ALA A 129 9.64 -14.50 1.42
N LEU A 130 10.02 -13.48 0.65
CA LEU A 130 10.85 -12.38 1.15
C LEU A 130 10.11 -11.49 2.14
N THR A 131 8.80 -11.32 1.96
CA THR A 131 7.95 -10.61 2.92
C THR A 131 7.89 -11.36 4.24
N HIS A 132 7.64 -12.67 4.19
CA HIS A 132 7.62 -13.53 5.38
C HIS A 132 8.95 -13.46 6.14
N ALA A 133 10.08 -13.61 5.45
CA ALA A 133 11.42 -13.52 6.03
C ALA A 133 11.77 -12.13 6.60
N SER A 134 10.99 -11.09 6.28
CA SER A 134 11.21 -9.70 6.71
C SER A 134 10.23 -9.22 7.78
N VAL A 135 9.26 -10.04 8.15
CA VAL A 135 8.26 -9.76 9.20
C VAL A 135 8.46 -10.72 10.36
N HIS A 136 8.14 -10.29 11.57
CA HIS A 136 8.16 -11.18 12.73
C HIS A 136 7.03 -12.23 12.63
N GLU A 137 7.32 -13.49 12.95
CA GLU A 137 6.37 -14.63 12.82
C GLU A 137 4.98 -14.32 13.40
N GLY A 138 4.90 -13.92 14.68
CA GLY A 138 3.60 -13.59 15.29
C GLY A 138 2.86 -12.38 14.68
N ILE A 139 3.49 -11.55 13.84
CA ILE A 139 2.82 -10.53 13.02
C ILE A 139 2.30 -11.16 11.72
N TRP A 140 3.09 -12.04 11.11
CA TRP A 140 2.71 -12.78 9.91
C TRP A 140 1.48 -13.67 10.16
N GLU A 141 1.55 -14.54 11.17
CA GLU A 141 0.43 -15.42 11.59
C GLU A 141 -0.83 -14.58 11.87
N ARG A 142 -0.68 -13.50 12.63
CA ARG A 142 -1.80 -12.60 12.96
C ARG A 142 -2.39 -11.93 11.71
N ALA A 143 -1.57 -11.60 10.73
CA ALA A 143 -2.04 -11.04 9.48
C ALA A 143 -2.82 -12.08 8.67
N LEU A 144 -2.31 -13.31 8.55
CA LEU A 144 -3.00 -14.43 7.91
C LEU A 144 -4.34 -14.73 8.59
N ASP A 145 -4.35 -14.85 9.91
CA ASP A 145 -5.57 -15.02 10.71
C ASP A 145 -6.58 -13.92 10.44
N SER A 146 -6.12 -12.67 10.32
CA SER A 146 -6.98 -11.51 10.07
C SER A 146 -7.54 -11.48 8.66
N LEU A 147 -6.79 -11.98 7.68
CA LEU A 147 -7.22 -12.07 6.28
C LEU A 147 -8.18 -13.24 6.05
N ASN A 148 -7.98 -14.36 6.78
CA ASN A 148 -8.80 -15.57 6.68
C ASN A 148 -10.05 -15.53 7.59
N SER A 149 -10.05 -14.68 8.62
CA SER A 149 -11.20 -14.52 9.51
C SER A 149 -12.34 -13.75 8.83
N PRO A 150 -13.61 -14.13 9.07
CA PRO A 150 -14.75 -13.33 8.64
C PRO A 150 -14.65 -11.90 9.18
N ARG A 151 -14.71 -10.89 8.30
CA ARG A 151 -14.66 -9.47 8.69
C ARG A 151 -15.87 -9.19 9.60
N ARG A 152 -15.61 -8.82 10.86
CA ARG A 152 -16.64 -8.39 11.81
C ARG A 152 -16.95 -6.92 11.55
N TYR A 153 -18.18 -6.66 11.12
CA TYR A 153 -18.68 -5.31 10.86
C TYR A 153 -19.14 -4.67 12.17
N GLY A 154 -18.42 -3.65 12.64
CA GLY A 154 -18.69 -2.92 13.88
C GLY A 154 -17.55 -1.94 14.20
N PRO A 155 -17.72 -1.04 15.19
CA PRO A 155 -16.65 -0.14 15.61
C PRO A 155 -15.42 -0.97 16.05
N PRO A 156 -14.20 -0.64 15.57
CA PRO A 156 -13.05 -1.51 15.73
C PRO A 156 -12.64 -1.63 17.19
N SER A 157 -12.68 -2.86 17.72
CA SER A 157 -12.13 -3.17 19.03
C SER A 157 -10.61 -2.95 19.04
N SER A 158 -10.00 -2.85 20.22
CA SER A 158 -8.54 -2.79 20.36
C SER A 158 -7.85 -4.02 19.74
N GLN A 159 -8.52 -5.17 19.76
CA GLN A 159 -8.08 -6.41 19.12
C GLN A 159 -8.15 -6.30 17.60
N ASP A 160 -9.21 -5.71 17.05
CA ASP A 160 -9.35 -5.47 15.61
C ASP A 160 -8.28 -4.50 15.10
N ARG A 161 -7.96 -3.44 15.86
CA ARG A 161 -6.87 -2.53 15.50
C ARG A 161 -5.52 -3.24 15.44
N ARG A 162 -5.24 -4.14 16.37
CA ARG A 162 -3.99 -4.94 16.38
C ARG A 162 -3.93 -5.94 15.23
N ARG A 163 -5.07 -6.54 14.87
CA ARG A 163 -5.23 -7.43 13.71
C ARG A 163 -4.96 -6.69 12.40
N TRP A 164 -5.65 -5.57 12.19
CA TRP A 164 -5.45 -4.74 11.00
C TRP A 164 -4.07 -4.09 10.94
N HIS A 165 -3.48 -3.74 12.09
CA HIS A 165 -2.10 -3.28 12.13
C HIS A 165 -1.13 -4.34 11.62
N ALA A 166 -1.33 -5.62 11.96
CA ALA A 166 -0.50 -6.71 11.45
C ALA A 166 -0.62 -6.86 9.92
N VAL A 167 -1.85 -6.79 9.39
CA VAL A 167 -2.10 -6.79 7.94
C VAL A 167 -1.42 -5.61 7.26
N THR A 168 -1.52 -4.41 7.85
CA THR A 168 -0.84 -3.21 7.33
C THR A 168 0.67 -3.41 7.33
N VAL A 169 1.26 -3.92 8.41
CA VAL A 169 2.71 -4.19 8.47
C VAL A 169 3.12 -5.14 7.35
N VAL A 170 2.43 -6.27 7.17
CA VAL A 170 2.73 -7.25 6.10
C VAL A 170 2.59 -6.62 4.71
N ARG A 171 1.51 -5.89 4.45
CA ARG A 171 1.27 -5.23 3.15
C ARG A 171 2.35 -4.21 2.81
N GLN A 172 2.73 -3.39 3.79
CA GLN A 172 3.76 -2.36 3.60
C GLN A 172 5.15 -2.99 3.41
N THR A 173 5.45 -4.09 4.11
CA THR A 173 6.65 -4.88 3.85
C THR A 173 6.63 -5.47 2.44
N ALA A 174 5.53 -6.09 2.01
CA ALA A 174 5.40 -6.66 0.66
C ALA A 174 5.62 -5.61 -0.44
N ARG A 175 5.04 -4.42 -0.29
CA ARG A 175 5.29 -3.28 -1.21
C ARG A 175 6.74 -2.83 -1.23
N THR A 176 7.41 -2.89 -0.08
CA THR A 176 8.83 -2.50 0.03
C THR A 176 9.72 -3.54 -0.66
N VAL A 177 9.42 -4.83 -0.45
CA VAL A 177 10.09 -5.96 -1.11
C VAL A 177 9.90 -5.88 -2.62
N GLN A 178 8.66 -5.69 -3.07
CA GLN A 178 8.34 -5.55 -4.49
C GLN A 178 9.15 -4.43 -5.13
N ARG A 179 9.12 -3.21 -4.55
CA ARG A 179 9.89 -2.08 -5.07
C ARG A 179 11.39 -2.32 -5.08
N ALA A 180 11.91 -3.04 -4.09
CA ALA A 180 13.34 -3.38 -4.05
C ALA A 180 13.73 -4.39 -5.15
N LEU A 181 12.83 -5.30 -5.52
CA LEU A 181 13.04 -6.22 -6.65
C LEU A 181 12.90 -5.55 -8.02
N GLU A 182 12.18 -4.43 -8.08
CA GLU A 182 12.01 -3.61 -9.30
C GLU A 182 13.21 -2.68 -9.58
N VAL A 183 14.19 -2.57 -8.66
CA VAL A 183 15.40 -1.76 -8.89
C VAL A 183 16.37 -2.52 -9.77
N GLU A 184 16.79 -1.88 -10.87
CA GLU A 184 17.74 -2.46 -11.81
C GLU A 184 19.15 -2.56 -11.20
N PRO A 185 19.87 -3.69 -11.33
CA PRO A 185 21.22 -3.84 -10.79
C PRO A 185 22.22 -2.80 -11.29
N SER A 186 22.01 -2.24 -12.48
CA SER A 186 22.84 -1.17 -13.04
C SER A 186 22.77 0.15 -12.26
N GLU A 187 21.71 0.33 -11.47
CA GLU A 187 21.53 1.48 -10.58
C GLU A 187 22.31 1.31 -9.25
N LEU A 188 22.80 0.10 -8.96
CA LEU A 188 23.45 -0.25 -7.69
C LEU A 188 24.96 -0.38 -7.86
N GLN A 189 25.64 0.74 -8.13
CA GLN A 189 27.08 0.75 -8.38
C GLN A 189 27.91 0.91 -7.10
N SER A 190 27.31 1.45 -6.05
CA SER A 190 27.95 1.70 -4.77
C SER A 190 27.06 1.35 -3.58
N ILE A 191 27.66 1.23 -2.41
CA ILE A 191 26.92 1.07 -1.15
C ILE A 191 26.04 2.30 -0.86
N ASP A 192 26.42 3.49 -1.31
CA ASP A 192 25.60 4.69 -1.12
C ASP A 192 24.32 4.62 -1.95
N ASP A 193 24.40 4.11 -3.19
CA ASP A 193 23.24 3.87 -4.05
C ASP A 193 22.30 2.85 -3.39
N VAL A 194 22.84 1.74 -2.88
CA VAL A 194 22.06 0.75 -2.13
C VAL A 194 21.36 1.40 -0.93
N CYS A 195 22.05 2.26 -0.17
CA CYS A 195 21.46 2.95 0.97
C CYS A 195 20.37 3.95 0.55
N GLN A 196 20.56 4.65 -0.56
CA GLN A 196 19.58 5.59 -1.09
C GLN A 196 18.33 4.86 -1.60
N HIS A 197 18.49 3.90 -2.52
CA HIS A 197 17.39 3.11 -3.07
C HIS A 197 16.64 2.35 -1.98
N ALA A 198 17.33 1.84 -0.94
CA ALA A 198 16.68 1.19 0.19
C ALA A 198 15.69 2.11 0.91
N ALA A 199 16.02 3.40 1.06
CA ALA A 199 15.11 4.38 1.64
C ALA A 199 13.94 4.72 0.69
N GLU A 200 14.20 4.82 -0.62
CA GLU A 200 13.20 5.17 -1.64
C GLU A 200 12.16 4.06 -1.86
N CYS A 201 12.53 2.79 -1.63
CA CYS A 201 11.64 1.64 -1.69
C CYS A 201 10.50 1.71 -0.65
N LEU A 202 10.63 2.52 0.41
CA LEU A 202 9.60 2.57 1.45
C LEU A 202 8.28 3.13 0.90
N PRO A 203 7.13 2.63 1.39
CA PRO A 203 5.87 2.78 0.69
C PRO A 203 5.36 4.23 0.71
N THR A 204 5.47 4.92 1.85
CA THR A 204 4.94 6.28 2.06
C THR A 204 6.06 7.32 2.15
N THR A 205 5.76 8.57 1.77
CA THR A 205 6.70 9.69 1.85
C THR A 205 7.26 9.90 3.26
N VAL A 206 6.41 9.76 4.28
CA VAL A 206 6.82 9.85 5.70
C VAL A 206 7.89 8.79 6.00
N LEU A 207 7.64 7.55 5.61
CA LEU A 207 8.57 6.45 5.85
C LEU A 207 9.89 6.63 5.08
N ARG A 208 9.84 7.09 3.82
CA ARG A 208 11.04 7.39 3.03
C ARG A 208 11.88 8.50 3.66
N ARG A 209 11.25 9.61 4.07
CA ARG A 209 11.93 10.73 4.75
C ARG A 209 12.55 10.30 6.07
N VAL A 210 11.79 9.60 6.91
CA VAL A 210 12.32 9.05 8.17
C VAL A 210 13.49 8.09 7.89
N ALA A 211 13.41 7.27 6.84
CA ALA A 211 14.51 6.39 6.47
C ALA A 211 15.75 7.18 5.99
N ALA A 212 15.59 8.17 5.12
CA ALA A 212 16.69 8.94 4.55
C ALA A 212 17.40 9.81 5.59
N ASP A 213 16.65 10.51 6.43
CA ASP A 213 17.19 11.58 7.29
C ASP A 213 17.49 11.10 8.72
N ILE A 214 16.88 10.00 9.16
CA ILE A 214 17.09 9.44 10.50
C ILE A 214 17.77 8.08 10.44
N VAL A 215 17.18 7.11 9.74
CA VAL A 215 17.64 5.70 9.80
C VAL A 215 18.98 5.52 9.08
N ARG A 216 19.09 5.97 7.82
CA ARG A 216 20.30 5.84 7.00
C ARG A 216 21.49 6.54 7.63
N ARG A 217 21.26 7.74 8.20
CA ARG A 217 22.30 8.56 8.85
C ARG A 217 22.63 8.11 10.28
N ASP A 218 21.87 7.14 10.79
CA ASP A 218 22.00 6.60 12.14
C ASP A 218 22.12 7.67 13.23
N VAL A 219 21.33 8.74 13.15
CA VAL A 219 21.38 9.86 14.11
C VAL A 219 20.73 9.50 15.45
N HIS A 220 21.34 9.92 16.54
CA HIS A 220 20.96 9.50 17.91
C HIS A 220 20.77 10.70 18.84
N GLY A 221 20.08 10.48 19.97
CA GLY A 221 19.99 11.44 21.06
C GLY A 221 19.52 12.85 20.62
N PRO A 222 20.26 13.93 20.96
CA PRO A 222 19.90 15.30 20.60
C PRO A 222 19.80 15.54 19.09
N GLU A 223 20.64 14.89 18.29
CA GLU A 223 20.62 15.03 16.82
C GLU A 223 19.37 14.41 16.22
N ARG A 224 18.96 13.24 16.74
CA ARG A 224 17.68 12.61 16.37
C ARG A 224 16.50 13.53 16.65
N ASN A 225 16.50 14.22 17.80
CA ASN A 225 15.41 15.15 18.15
C ASN A 225 15.37 16.36 17.21
N ARG A 226 16.53 16.93 16.83
CA ARG A 226 16.60 18.02 15.84
C ARG A 226 16.11 17.55 14.46
N ALA A 227 16.53 16.37 14.02
CA ALA A 227 16.07 15.79 12.76
C ALA A 227 14.56 15.55 12.77
N LEU A 228 14.01 15.02 13.87
CA LEU A 228 12.58 14.85 14.06
C LEU A 228 11.81 16.17 14.02
N GLN A 229 12.31 17.21 14.69
CA GLN A 229 11.68 18.53 14.70
C GLN A 229 11.68 19.16 13.30
N SER A 230 12.81 19.06 12.58
CA SER A 230 12.93 19.55 11.21
C SER A 230 11.96 18.83 10.26
N LEU A 231 11.92 17.49 10.32
CA LEU A 231 11.02 16.68 9.52
C LEU A 231 9.54 16.91 9.86
N ALA A 232 9.23 17.10 11.14
CA ALA A 232 7.88 17.42 11.60
C ALA A 232 7.39 18.74 10.98
N ALA A 233 8.24 19.77 11.00
CA ALA A 233 7.94 21.06 10.38
C ALA A 233 7.80 20.95 8.85
N GLU A 234 8.70 20.24 8.16
CA GLU A 234 8.66 20.06 6.71
C GLU A 234 7.39 19.32 6.24
N LEU A 235 7.01 18.27 6.97
CA LEU A 235 5.88 17.41 6.58
C LEU A 235 4.54 17.86 7.17
N GLY A 236 4.52 18.89 8.01
CA GLY A 236 3.31 19.34 8.71
C GLY A 236 2.75 18.30 9.69
N LEU A 237 3.62 17.49 10.31
CA LEU A 237 3.25 16.39 11.21
C LEU A 237 3.74 16.65 12.64
N THR A 238 3.21 15.90 13.60
CA THR A 238 3.71 15.97 14.98
C THR A 238 4.98 15.13 15.15
N GLU A 239 5.91 15.62 15.97
CA GLU A 239 7.13 14.87 16.33
C GLU A 239 6.80 13.49 16.92
N ARG A 240 5.75 13.42 17.75
CA ARG A 240 5.26 12.17 18.35
C ARG A 240 4.84 11.16 17.29
N TYR A 241 4.14 11.60 16.25
CA TYR A 241 3.73 10.72 15.15
C TYR A 241 4.95 10.18 14.42
N LEU A 242 5.91 11.04 14.05
CA LEU A 242 7.14 10.62 13.37
C LEU A 242 8.00 9.68 14.23
N ALA A 243 8.13 9.95 15.52
CA ALA A 243 8.89 9.12 16.45
C ALA A 243 8.39 7.67 16.49
N VAL A 244 7.06 7.47 16.45
CA VAL A 244 6.45 6.13 16.39
C VAL A 244 6.76 5.41 15.07
N GLN A 245 6.97 6.15 13.97
CA GLN A 245 7.29 5.57 12.67
C GLN A 245 8.76 5.13 12.53
N ILE A 246 9.70 5.66 13.32
CA ILE A 246 11.14 5.34 13.20
C ILE A 246 11.39 3.84 13.26
N GLY A 247 10.81 3.15 14.25
CA GLY A 247 11.02 1.72 14.43
C GLY A 247 10.48 0.91 13.25
N PHE A 248 9.39 1.36 12.62
CA PHE A 248 8.83 0.70 11.46
C PHE A 248 9.63 0.98 10.19
N ALA A 249 9.99 2.25 9.95
CA ALA A 249 10.85 2.66 8.85
C ALA A 249 12.20 1.91 8.88
N ARG A 250 12.80 1.74 10.06
CA ARG A 250 14.06 1.00 10.22
C ARG A 250 13.95 -0.46 9.76
N ARG A 251 12.85 -1.14 10.10
CA ARG A 251 12.61 -2.52 9.66
C ARG A 251 12.43 -2.63 8.15
N LEU A 252 11.64 -1.73 7.55
CA LEU A 252 11.42 -1.71 6.11
C LEU A 252 12.71 -1.38 5.34
N TYR A 253 13.48 -0.40 5.83
CA TYR A 253 14.78 -0.05 5.27
C TYR A 253 15.75 -1.23 5.31
N GLN A 254 15.80 -1.96 6.42
CA GLN A 254 16.64 -3.16 6.52
C GLN A 254 16.17 -4.29 5.59
N ALA A 255 14.88 -4.37 5.27
CA ALA A 255 14.34 -5.36 4.34
C ALA A 255 14.75 -5.02 2.89
N SER A 256 14.49 -3.78 2.43
CA SER A 256 14.90 -3.33 1.09
C SER A 256 16.41 -3.37 0.92
N TRP A 257 17.17 -2.89 1.92
CA TRP A 257 18.63 -2.89 1.86
C TRP A 257 19.22 -4.30 1.69
N ARG A 258 18.67 -5.31 2.39
CA ARG A 258 19.13 -6.71 2.23
C ARG A 258 18.88 -7.24 0.82
N ILE A 259 17.72 -6.92 0.24
CA ILE A 259 17.37 -7.35 -1.12
C ILE A 259 18.29 -6.67 -2.13
N LEU A 260 18.41 -5.34 -2.08
CA LEU A 260 19.25 -4.56 -2.99
C LEU A 260 20.72 -4.94 -2.88
N ARG A 261 21.22 -5.15 -1.65
CA ARG A 261 22.61 -5.59 -1.43
C ARG A 261 22.89 -6.96 -2.06
N ASN A 262 21.92 -7.86 -2.06
CA ASN A 262 22.05 -9.17 -2.70
C ASN A 262 21.96 -9.09 -4.24
N GLY A 263 21.27 -8.07 -4.77
CA GLY A 263 21.19 -7.78 -6.21
C GLY A 263 22.39 -7.02 -6.77
N MET A 264 23.24 -6.44 -5.91
CA MET A 264 24.47 -5.76 -6.30
C MET A 264 25.46 -6.81 -6.86
N ALA A 265 25.74 -6.75 -8.16
CA ALA A 265 26.70 -7.65 -8.79
C ALA A 265 28.11 -7.45 -8.20
N PRO A 266 28.92 -8.50 -8.04
CA PRO A 266 30.32 -8.33 -7.67
C PRO A 266 31.03 -7.52 -8.75
N ALA A 267 31.72 -6.45 -8.34
CA ALA A 267 32.58 -5.67 -9.22
C ALA A 267 33.57 -6.63 -9.91
N CYS A 268 33.48 -6.71 -11.24
CA CYS A 268 34.42 -7.47 -12.08
C CYS A 268 35.77 -6.76 -12.17
#